data_AF-A0A660E1X9-F1
#
_entry.id   AF-A0A660E1X9-F1
#
_cell.length_a   1.000
_cell.length_b   1.000
_cell.length_c   1.000
_cell.angle_alpha   90.00
_cell.angle_beta   90.00
_cell.angle_gamma   90.00
#
_symmetry.space_group_name_H-M   'P 1'
#
loop_
_entity.id
_entity.type
_entity.pdbx_description
1 polymer ?
#
loop_
_entity_poly.entity_id
_entity_poly.type
_entity_poly.pdbx_seq_one_letter_code
_entity_poly.pdbx_strand_id
1 'polypeptide(L)' 'MQEINIVREIQTLLDSDLTAYRIGKDTGVDNTLIRRLKSGERPVENISVKVAQKLLDYRYKVIKDDRVCDE' A
#
# COMPACT_ATOMS: atom_id res chain seq x y z
N MET A 1 -7.77 -20.90 -6.24
CA MET A 1 -7.36 -19.55 -6.65
C MET A 1 -7.66 -18.64 -5.47
N GLN A 2 -6.65 -18.01 -4.86
CA GLN A 2 -6.91 -17.02 -3.81
C GLN A 2 -7.36 -15.72 -4.47
N GLU A 3 -8.42 -15.12 -3.95
CA GLU A 3 -8.92 -13.82 -4.42
C GLU A 3 -8.00 -12.70 -3.90
N ILE A 4 -7.48 -11.86 -4.79
CA ILE A 4 -6.69 -10.69 -4.41
C ILE A 4 -7.64 -9.54 -4.11
N ASN A 5 -7.67 -9.12 -2.84
CA ASN A 5 -8.42 -7.93 -2.43
C ASN A 5 -7.49 -6.71 -2.36
N ILE A 6 -7.59 -5.84 -3.37
CA ILE A 6 -6.74 -4.64 -3.53
C ILE A 6 -6.77 -3.76 -2.28
N VAL A 7 -7.96 -3.54 -1.70
CA VAL A 7 -8.14 -2.67 -0.53
C VAL A 7 -7.36 -3.25 0.65
N ARG A 8 -7.47 -4.56 0.89
CA ARG A 8 -6.76 -5.25 1.95
C ARG A 8 -5.24 -5.21 1.79
N GLU A 9 -4.74 -5.40 0.57
CA GLU A 9 -3.31 -5.37 0.28
C GLU A 9 -2.71 -3.98 0.53
N ILE A 10 -3.42 -2.93 0.09
CA ILE A 10 -3.01 -1.54 0.36
C ILE A 10 -3.13 -1.23 1.85
N GLN A 11 -4.18 -1.69 2.53
CA GLN A 11 -4.34 -1.48 3.96
C GLN A 11 -3.19 -2.13 4.75
N THR A 12 -2.76 -3.33 4.36
CA THR A 12 -1.60 -4.02 4.95
C THR A 12 -0.32 -3.19 4.83
N LEU A 13 -0.10 -2.53 3.68
CA LEU A 13 1.00 -1.58 3.51
C LEU A 13 0.85 -0.36 4.43
N LEU A 14 -0.36 0.20 4.53
CA LEU A 14 -0.63 1.39 5.33
C LEU A 14 -0.51 1.12 6.83
N ASP A 15 -0.84 -0.08 7.29
CA ASP A 15 -0.73 -0.49 8.69
C ASP A 15 0.69 -0.89 9.11
N SER A 16 1.60 -1.02 8.14
CA SER A 16 3.02 -1.30 8.43
C SER A 16 3.73 -0.14 9.13
N ASP A 17 4.91 -0.44 9.69
CA ASP A 17 5.83 0.53 10.29
C ASP A 17 6.43 1.54 9.28
N LEU A 18 6.10 1.40 7.99
CA LEU A 18 6.55 2.34 6.97
C LEU A 18 5.87 3.70 7.17
N THR A 19 6.70 4.72 7.29
CA THR A 19 6.21 6.09 7.42
C THR A 19 5.60 6.59 6.11
N ALA A 20 4.63 7.49 6.21
CA ALA A 20 4.03 8.12 5.03
C ALA A 20 5.08 8.77 4.12
N TYR A 21 6.14 9.34 4.71
CA TYR A 21 7.28 9.88 4.00
C TYR A 21 8.03 8.83 3.16
N ARG A 22 8.34 7.66 3.73
CA ARG A 22 9.04 6.59 3.00
C ARG A 22 8.19 6.07 1.86
N ILE A 23 6.91 5.78 2.13
CA ILE A 23 5.96 5.33 1.12
C ILE A 23 5.87 6.36 -0.01
N GLY A 24 5.69 7.65 0.30
CA GLY A 24 5.54 8.68 -0.74
C GLY A 24 6.81 8.94 -1.52
N LYS A 25 7.98 8.90 -0.87
CA LYS A 25 9.29 9.00 -1.53
C LYS A 25 9.48 7.88 -2.56
N ASP A 26 9.16 6.65 -2.20
CA ASP A 26 9.46 5.49 -3.03
C ASP A 26 8.39 5.21 -4.10
N THR A 27 7.13 5.58 -3.82
CA THR A 27 6.00 5.41 -4.77
C THR A 27 5.74 6.64 -5.65
N GLY A 28 6.26 7.80 -5.26
CA GLY A 28 5.90 9.09 -5.84
C GLY A 28 4.41 9.42 -5.67
N VAL A 29 3.79 8.94 -4.57
CA VAL A 29 2.46 9.34 -4.12
C VAL A 29 2.62 10.44 -3.08
N ASP A 30 1.70 11.40 -3.06
CA ASP A 30 1.76 12.51 -2.11
C ASP A 30 1.73 12.03 -0.64
N ASN A 31 2.64 12.58 0.16
CA ASN A 31 2.78 12.23 1.59
C ASN A 31 1.52 12.58 2.40
N THR A 32 0.85 13.68 2.06
CA THR A 32 -0.38 14.11 2.76
C THR A 32 -1.50 13.12 2.48
N LEU A 33 -1.65 12.68 1.22
CA LEU A 33 -2.58 11.64 0.84
C LEU A 33 -2.30 10.35 1.61
N ILE A 34 -1.05 9.88 1.66
CA ILE A 34 -0.72 8.65 2.41
C ILE A 34 -1.04 8.80 3.90
N ARG A 35 -0.75 9.97 4.50
CA ARG A 35 -1.08 10.24 5.90
C ARG A 35 -2.59 10.15 6.15
N ARG A 36 -3.40 10.72 5.26
CA ARG A 36 -4.87 10.66 5.33
C ARG A 36 -5.37 9.21 5.24
N LEU A 37 -4.78 8.41 4.35
CA LEU A 37 -5.10 6.99 4.23
C LEU A 37 -4.72 6.21 5.51
N LYS A 38 -3.50 6.39 6.05
CA LYS A 38 -3.07 5.77 7.31
C LYS A 38 -3.94 6.16 8.50
N SER A 39 -4.42 7.40 8.54
CA SER A 39 -5.26 7.91 9.64
C SER A 39 -6.72 7.49 9.55
N GLY A 40 -7.17 6.92 8.43
CA GLY A 40 -8.58 6.66 8.17
C GLY A 40 -9.42 7.88 7.78
N GLU A 41 -8.86 9.10 7.75
CA GLU A 41 -9.53 10.32 7.26
C GLU A 41 -10.06 10.15 5.83
N ARG A 42 -9.35 9.36 5.01
CA ARG A 42 -9.77 8.99 3.66
C ARG A 42 -9.76 7.46 3.50
N PRO A 43 -10.85 6.83 3.05
CA PRO A 43 -10.87 5.40 2.82
C PRO A 43 -10.05 5.03 1.57
N VAL A 44 -9.39 3.88 1.62
CA VAL A 44 -8.59 3.32 0.51
C VAL A 44 -9.44 3.12 -0.75
N GLU A 45 -10.71 2.77 -0.59
CA GLU A 45 -11.69 2.60 -1.67
C GLU A 45 -11.86 3.86 -2.53
N ASN A 46 -11.61 5.04 -1.97
CA ASN A 46 -11.79 6.31 -2.66
C ASN A 46 -10.49 6.85 -3.30
N ILE A 47 -9.45 6.05 -3.48
CA ILE A 47 -8.23 6.47 -4.21
C ILE A 47 -8.35 6.25 -5.72
N SER A 48 -7.52 6.95 -6.50
CA SER A 48 -7.46 6.70 -7.94
C SER A 48 -6.75 5.37 -8.22
N VAL A 49 -7.13 4.70 -9.30
CA VAL A 49 -6.50 3.44 -9.75
C VAL A 49 -4.99 3.60 -9.91
N LYS A 50 -4.52 4.76 -10.39
CA LYS A 50 -3.09 5.06 -10.52
C LYS A 50 -2.36 5.08 -9.17
N VAL A 51 -3.00 5.61 -8.13
CA VAL A 51 -2.43 5.59 -6.77
C VAL A 51 -2.48 4.18 -6.19
N ALA A 52 -3.59 3.46 -6.39
CA ALA A 52 -3.73 2.08 -5.96
C ALA A 52 -2.61 1.18 -6.53
N GLN A 53 -2.36 1.27 -7.84
CA GLN A 53 -1.30 0.50 -8.51
C GLN A 53 0.08 0.79 -7.92
N LYS A 54 0.44 2.07 -7.74
CA LYS A 54 1.72 2.46 -7.15
C LYS A 54 1.92 1.90 -5.74
N LEU A 55 0.87 1.93 -4.92
CA LEU A 55 0.92 1.41 -3.56
C LEU A 55 1.03 -0.12 -3.55
N LEU A 56 0.27 -0.82 -4.40
CA LEU A 56 0.37 -2.27 -4.55
C LEU A 56 1.77 -2.71 -5.03
N ASP A 57 2.31 -2.07 -6.07
CA ASP A 57 3.65 -2.36 -6.59
C ASP A 57 4.71 -2.19 -5.51
N TYR A 58 4.57 -1.15 -4.70
CA TYR A 58 5.49 -0.91 -3.59
C TYR A 58 5.32 -1.93 -2.46
N ARG A 59 4.08 -2.30 -2.10
CA ARG A 59 3.79 -3.38 -1.16
C ARG A 59 4.50 -4.67 -1.55
N TYR A 60 4.41 -5.09 -2.81
CA TYR A 60 5.07 -6.32 -3.28
C TYR A 60 6.60 -6.23 -3.28
N LYS A 61 7.17 -5.02 -3.35
CA LYS A 61 8.62 -4.81 -3.26
C LYS A 61 9.15 -4.86 -1.84
N VAL A 62 8.41 -4.31 -0.87
CA VAL A 62 8.90 -4.08 0.50
C VAL A 62 8.37 -5.08 1.52
N ILE A 63 7.20 -5.65 1.27
CA ILE A 63 6.61 -6.70 2.08
C ILE A 63 6.75 -7.99 1.27
N LYS A 64 7.91 -8.64 1.41
CA LYS A 64 8.04 -10.05 1.06
C LYS A 64 7.13 -10.80 2.01
N ASP A 65 6.00 -11.26 1.50
CA ASP A 65 5.22 -12.27 2.21
C ASP A 65 6.09 -13.53 2.21
N ASP A 66 6.52 -14.02 3.38
CA ASP A 66 7.25 -15.28 3.54
C ASP A 66 6.44 -16.51 3.06
N ARG A 67 5.30 -16.32 2.38
CA ARG A 67 4.49 -17.36 1.75
C ARG A 67 4.89 -17.67 0.30
N VAL A 68 5.91 -17.02 -0.25
CA VAL A 68 6.46 -17.37 -1.57
C VAL A 68 7.98 -17.31 -1.53
N CYS A 69 8.60 -18.38 -1.03
CA CYS A 69 9.96 -18.83 -1.34
C CYS A 69 10.09 -20.30 -0.90
N ASP A 70 9.44 -21.21 -1.62
CA ASP A 70 9.93 -22.59 -1.77
C ASP A 70 9.99 -22.84 -3.29
N GLU A 71 11.19 -22.70 -3.86
CA GLU A 71 11.57 -23.35 -5.13
C GLU A 71 12.50 -24.52 -4.81
#